data_AF-A0A653CKF0-F1
#
_entry.id   AF-A0A653CKF0-F1
#
_cell.length_a   1.000
_cell.length_b   1.000
_cell.length_c   1.000
_cell.angle_alpha   90.00
_cell.angle_beta   90.00
_cell.angle_gamma   90.00
#
_symmetry.space_group_name_H-M   'P 1'
#
loop_
_entity.id
_entity.type
_entity.pdbx_description
1 polymer ?
#
loop_
_entity_poly.entity_id
_entity_poly.type
_entity_poly.pdbx_seq_one_letter_code
_entity_poly.pdbx_strand_id
1 'polypeptide(L)'
;MNQKSAAKLSNIRIKKIRDKMYFSYTMVVTRDITNDIEVEAILTRCAASEALDTCERMRPLTIKHFCKFFKMDKMPWSSFLNSLKPAISCPIKKGTYVLKDAEISTGNYERLPLISGFYKFEFIMRDMVTKDLLICVYSEALLNP
;
A
#
# COMPACT_ATOMS: atom_id res chain seq x y z
N MET A 1 -20.32 10.45 12.24
CA MET A 1 -19.07 10.48 13.03
C MET A 1 -17.91 10.47 12.04
N ASN A 2 -17.28 11.61 11.75
CA ASN A 2 -16.21 11.73 10.75
C ASN A 2 -14.93 11.09 11.30
N GLN A 3 -14.75 9.79 11.08
CA GLN A 3 -13.56 9.06 11.52
C GLN A 3 -12.37 9.50 10.64
N LYS A 4 -11.60 10.49 11.11
CA LYS A 4 -10.38 10.94 10.44
C LYS A 4 -9.34 9.83 10.51
N SER A 5 -8.82 9.43 9.35
CA SER A 5 -7.72 8.47 9.23
C SER A 5 -6.49 8.90 10.05
N ALA A 6 -5.87 7.93 10.73
CA ALA A 6 -4.71 8.16 11.59
C ALA A 6 -3.41 8.43 10.81
N ALA A 7 -3.38 8.14 9.51
CA ALA A 7 -2.26 8.39 8.61
C ALA A 7 -2.75 8.91 7.25
N LYS A 8 -1.95 9.78 6.63
CA LYS A 8 -2.19 10.33 5.29
C LYS A 8 -0.93 10.24 4.44
N LEU A 9 -1.10 9.93 3.16
CA LEU A 9 -0.02 9.99 2.18
C LEU A 9 -0.08 11.29 1.37
N SER A 10 1.09 11.79 1.01
CA SER A 10 1.28 12.97 0.16
C SER A 10 2.60 12.84 -0.61
N ASN A 11 2.85 13.73 -1.56
CA ASN A 11 4.08 13.74 -2.37
C ASN A 11 4.39 12.39 -3.04
N ILE A 12 3.35 11.67 -3.46
CA ILE A 12 3.48 10.35 -4.07
C ILE A 12 4.10 10.50 -5.46
N ARG A 13 5.20 9.79 -5.73
CA ARG A 13 5.83 9.71 -7.05
C ARG A 13 6.19 8.26 -7.32
N ILE A 14 5.82 7.80 -8.52
CA ILE A 14 6.16 6.48 -9.02
C ILE A 14 6.96 6.70 -10.30
N LYS A 15 8.17 6.13 -10.38
CA LYS A 15 9.01 6.18 -11.59
C LYS A 15 9.27 4.76 -12.05
N LYS A 16 9.16 4.51 -13.36
CA LYS A 16 9.63 3.27 -13.99
C LYS A 16 10.95 3.56 -14.69
N ILE A 17 12.00 2.81 -14.35
CA ILE A 17 13.29 2.86 -15.05
C ILE A 17 13.61 1.42 -15.43
N ARG A 18 13.55 1.12 -16.73
CA ARG A 18 13.67 -0.25 -17.26
C ARG A 18 12.64 -1.20 -16.60
N ASP A 19 13.11 -2.26 -15.95
CA ASP A 19 12.40 -3.31 -15.22
C ASP A 19 12.26 -3.01 -13.71
N LYS A 20 12.43 -1.75 -13.31
CA LYS A 20 12.38 -1.36 -11.90
C LYS A 20 11.38 -0.25 -11.67
N MET A 21 10.58 -0.40 -10.61
CA MET A 21 9.69 0.66 -10.13
C MET A 21 10.28 1.31 -8.89
N TYR A 22 10.24 2.64 -8.84
CA TYR A 22 10.72 3.45 -7.73
C TYR A 22 9.56 4.22 -7.13
N PHE A 23 9.38 4.09 -5.82
CA PHE A 23 8.31 4.72 -5.08
C PHE A 23 8.87 5.79 -4.13
N SER A 24 8.28 6.98 -4.18
CA SER A 24 8.50 8.03 -3.19
C SER A 24 7.18 8.49 -2.63
N TYR A 25 7.10 8.72 -1.31
CA TYR A 25 5.95 9.36 -0.67
C TYR A 25 6.33 9.97 0.68
N THR A 26 5.46 10.82 1.19
CA THR A 26 5.46 11.31 2.57
C THR A 26 4.22 10.82 3.28
N MET A 27 4.40 10.07 4.37
CA MET A 27 3.32 9.62 5.24
C MET A 27 3.33 10.44 6.53
N VAL A 28 2.21 11.08 6.84
CA VAL A 28 2.02 11.81 8.10
C VAL A 28 1.09 11.00 8.99
N VAL A 29 1.60 10.55 10.13
CA VAL A 29 0.87 9.82 11.16
C VAL A 29 0.47 10.80 12.25
N THR A 30 -0.83 10.98 12.47
CA THR A 30 -1.36 12.04 13.33
C THR A 30 -1.46 11.64 14.81
N ARG A 31 -1.40 10.35 15.11
CA ARG A 31 -1.44 9.78 16.47
C ARG A 31 -0.69 8.45 16.52
N ASP A 32 -0.20 8.07 17.69
CA ASP A 32 0.44 6.77 17.89
C ASP A 32 -0.55 5.63 17.54
N ILE A 33 -0.05 4.63 16.82
CA ILE A 33 -0.78 3.40 16.49
C ILE A 33 -0.12 2.28 17.28
N THR A 34 -0.77 1.88 18.37
CA THR A 34 -0.20 0.95 19.35
C THR A 34 -0.62 -0.49 19.16
N ASN A 35 -1.81 -0.73 18.61
CA ASN A 35 -2.30 -2.07 18.36
C ASN A 35 -1.76 -2.62 17.03
N ASP A 36 -1.94 -3.92 16.85
CA ASP A 36 -1.63 -4.56 15.58
C ASP A 36 -2.58 -4.08 14.46
N ILE A 37 -2.15 -4.26 13.22
CA ILE A 37 -2.79 -3.68 12.05
C ILE A 37 -3.33 -4.81 11.17
N GLU A 38 -4.58 -4.66 10.72
CA GLU A 38 -5.18 -5.45 9.65
C GLU A 38 -5.09 -4.66 8.35
N VAL A 39 -4.60 -5.32 7.31
CA VAL A 39 -4.48 -4.76 5.97
C VAL A 39 -5.39 -5.52 5.04
N GLU A 40 -6.16 -4.79 4.24
CA GLU A 40 -6.96 -5.32 3.16
C GLU A 40 -6.54 -4.66 1.85
N ALA A 41 -6.09 -5.48 0.90
CA ALA A 41 -5.80 -5.06 -0.46
C ALA A 41 -6.87 -5.62 -1.39
N ILE A 42 -7.59 -4.74 -2.08
CA ILE A 42 -8.62 -5.11 -3.05
C ILE A 42 -8.14 -4.66 -4.43
N LEU A 43 -8.24 -5.57 -5.38
CA LEU A 43 -8.01 -5.30 -6.78
C LEU A 43 -9.33 -5.42 -7.53
N THR A 44 -9.68 -4.40 -8.29
CA THR A 44 -10.81 -4.43 -9.22
C THR A 44 -10.27 -4.22 -10.62
N ARG A 45 -10.62 -5.11 -11.55
CA ARG A 45 -10.21 -5.02 -12.96
C ARG A 45 -11.41 -4.64 -13.80
N CYS A 46 -11.27 -3.71 -14.72
CA CYS A 46 -12.29 -3.33 -15.69
C CYS A 46 -11.75 -3.54 -17.12
N ALA A 47 -12.62 -3.77 -18.09
CA ALA A 47 -12.22 -3.95 -19.48
C ALA A 47 -11.60 -2.67 -20.07
N ALA A 48 -12.13 -1.51 -19.69
CA ALA A 48 -11.62 -0.19 -20.05
C ALA A 48 -11.93 0.82 -18.93
N SER A 49 -11.30 2.00 -18.96
CA SER A 49 -11.58 3.09 -18.01
C SER A 49 -13.00 3.64 -18.12
N GLU A 50 -13.61 3.57 -19.31
CA GLU A 50 -14.97 4.07 -19.57
C GLU A 50 -16.06 3.02 -19.34
N ALA A 51 -15.70 1.74 -19.35
CA ALA A 51 -16.62 0.60 -19.18
C ALA A 51 -16.65 0.15 -17.71
N LEU A 52 -17.06 1.04 -16.80
CA LEU A 52 -17.06 0.78 -15.36
C LEU A 52 -18.04 -0.33 -14.92
N ASP A 53 -19.01 -0.66 -15.78
CA ASP A 53 -19.95 -1.76 -15.63
C ASP A 53 -19.30 -3.14 -15.82
N THR A 54 -18.14 -3.19 -16.49
CA THR A 54 -17.37 -4.42 -16.73
C THR A 54 -16.38 -4.75 -15.61
N CYS A 55 -16.43 -4.02 -14.49
CA CYS A 55 -15.47 -4.16 -13.41
C CYS A 55 -15.70 -5.43 -12.57
N GLU A 56 -14.72 -6.32 -12.53
CA GLU A 56 -14.68 -7.49 -11.68
C GLU A 56 -13.81 -7.23 -10.44
N ARG A 57 -14.43 -7.27 -9.26
CA ARG A 57 -13.73 -7.16 -7.97
C ARG A 57 -13.14 -8.52 -7.60
N MET A 58 -11.81 -8.59 -7.53
CA MET A 58 -11.09 -9.78 -7.12
C MET A 58 -11.23 -10.02 -5.61
N ARG A 59 -11.03 -11.27 -5.18
CA ARG A 59 -11.04 -11.62 -3.75
C ARG A 59 -10.02 -10.74 -3.00
N PRO A 60 -10.43 -10.05 -1.92
CA PRO A 60 -9.52 -9.24 -1.13
C PRO A 60 -8.40 -10.10 -0.54
N LEU A 61 -7.17 -9.58 -0.59
CA LEU A 61 -6.06 -10.12 0.18
C LEU A 61 -6.09 -9.45 1.57
N THR A 62 -6.41 -10.23 2.59
CA THR A 62 -6.40 -9.77 3.97
C THR A 62 -5.16 -10.27 4.70
N ILE A 63 -4.37 -9.36 5.24
CA ILE A 63 -3.22 -9.65 6.09
C ILE A 63 -3.55 -9.19 7.50
N LYS A 64 -3.65 -10.15 8.42
CA LYS A 64 -3.74 -9.89 9.85
C LYS A 64 -2.35 -9.85 10.46
N HIS A 65 -2.23 -9.14 11.58
CA HIS A 65 -0.98 -9.02 12.31
C HIS A 65 0.15 -8.37 11.49
N PHE A 66 -0.17 -7.31 10.74
CA PHE A 66 0.77 -6.67 9.84
C PHE A 66 2.03 -6.15 10.56
N CYS A 67 1.95 -5.86 11.86
CA CYS A 67 3.13 -5.46 12.64
C CYS A 67 4.24 -6.52 12.66
N LYS A 68 3.91 -7.81 12.44
CA LYS A 68 4.92 -8.88 12.34
C LYS A 68 5.79 -8.72 11.10
N PHE A 69 5.27 -8.15 10.02
CA PHE A 69 5.98 -7.97 8.76
C PHE A 69 7.10 -6.92 8.86
N PHE A 70 6.99 -5.94 9.77
CA PHE A 70 8.08 -5.01 10.08
C PHE A 70 9.28 -5.67 10.77
N LYS A 71 9.07 -6.82 11.42
CA LYS A 71 10.11 -7.56 12.16
C LYS A 71 10.77 -8.66 11.31
N MET A 72 10.26 -8.91 10.11
CA MET A 72 10.79 -9.93 9.21
C MET A 72 11.89 -9.32 8.34
N ASP A 73 13.14 -9.62 8.69
CA ASP A 73 14.31 -9.27 7.88
C ASP A 73 14.39 -10.16 6.62
N LYS A 74 14.99 -9.63 5.55
CA LYS A 74 15.28 -10.34 4.29
C LYS A 74 14.06 -10.81 3.47
N MET A 75 12.88 -10.25 3.72
CA MET A 75 11.70 -10.50 2.90
C MET A 75 11.66 -9.53 1.69
N PRO A 76 10.91 -9.84 0.61
CA PRO A 76 10.84 -8.99 -0.57
C PRO A 76 10.42 -7.54 -0.29
N TRP A 77 9.63 -7.32 0.76
CA TRP A 77 9.17 -5.99 1.19
C TRP A 77 10.13 -5.29 2.16
N SER A 78 11.16 -5.98 2.70
CA SER A 78 12.06 -5.41 3.72
C SER A 78 12.86 -4.23 3.19
N SER A 79 13.30 -4.26 1.92
CA SER A 79 14.03 -3.14 1.31
C SER A 79 13.19 -1.86 1.23
N PHE A 80 11.90 -2.01 0.91
CA PHE A 80 10.94 -0.91 0.89
C PHE A 80 10.71 -0.31 2.29
N LEU A 81 10.51 -1.17 3.30
CA LEU A 81 10.31 -0.71 4.69
C LEU A 81 11.55 -0.05 5.28
N ASN A 82 12.75 -0.59 4.99
CA ASN A 82 14.03 -0.06 5.47
C ASN A 82 14.39 1.28 4.82
N SER A 83 13.76 1.61 3.68
CA SER A 83 13.97 2.88 2.98
C SER A 83 13.16 4.04 3.59
N LEU A 84 12.24 3.76 4.52
CA LEU A 84 11.50 4.79 5.25
C LEU A 84 12.39 5.51 6.27
N LYS A 85 12.29 6.84 6.30
CA LYS A 85 12.95 7.68 7.30
C LYS A 85 11.93 8.50 8.08
N PRO A 86 11.83 8.39 9.42
CA PRO A 86 12.55 7.41 10.26
C PRO A 86 12.10 5.97 9.96
N ALA A 87 12.88 4.98 10.42
CA ALA A 87 12.51 3.58 10.26
C ALA A 87 11.14 3.33 10.91
N ILE A 88 10.27 2.63 10.18
CA ILE A 88 8.93 2.29 10.68
C ILE A 88 8.99 0.98 11.46
N SER A 89 8.45 0.99 12.67
CA SER A 89 8.31 -0.19 13.51
C SER A 89 7.02 -0.06 14.32
N CYS A 90 6.48 -1.19 14.78
CA CYS A 90 5.38 -1.16 15.73
C CYS A 90 5.91 -1.06 17.17
N PRO A 91 5.31 -0.21 18.03
CA PRO A 91 4.19 0.69 17.74
C PRO A 91 4.59 1.88 16.85
N ILE A 92 3.75 2.21 15.86
CA ILE A 92 4.03 3.30 14.92
C ILE A 92 3.79 4.63 15.64
N LYS A 93 4.82 5.46 15.72
CA LYS A 93 4.75 6.75 16.42
C LYS A 93 4.13 7.83 15.55
N LYS A 94 3.47 8.80 16.18
CA LYS A 94 3.08 10.04 15.49
C LYS A 94 4.33 10.69 14.89
N GLY A 95 4.22 11.18 13.67
CA GLY A 95 5.37 11.75 12.98
C GLY A 95 5.22 11.78 11.48
N THR A 96 6.27 12.27 10.83
CA THR A 96 6.38 12.30 9.36
C THR A 96 7.42 11.28 8.93
N TYR A 97 6.99 10.37 8.07
CA TYR A 97 7.80 9.32 7.48
C TYR A 97 7.97 9.60 6.00
N VAL A 98 9.20 9.50 5.50
CA VAL A 98 9.52 9.80 4.11
C VAL A 98 10.16 8.59 3.48
N LEU A 99 9.58 8.15 2.37
CA LEU A 99 10.17 7.19 1.45
C LEU A 99 10.66 7.94 0.21
N LYS A 100 11.91 7.75 -0.18
CA LYS A 100 12.48 8.36 -1.40
C LYS A 100 13.06 7.28 -2.28
N ASP A 101 12.57 7.23 -3.52
CA ASP A 101 13.04 6.37 -4.61
C ASP A 101 13.33 4.92 -4.14
N ALA A 102 12.42 4.34 -3.36
CA ALA A 102 12.56 2.96 -2.92
C ALA A 102 12.26 2.02 -4.08
N GLU A 103 13.22 1.16 -4.37
CA GLU A 103 13.13 0.20 -5.46
C GLU A 103 12.24 -0.97 -5.06
N ILE A 104 11.30 -1.30 -5.95
CA ILE A 104 10.58 -2.57 -5.93
C ILE A 104 10.92 -3.29 -7.24
N SER A 105 11.60 -4.43 -7.13
CA SER A 105 11.93 -5.27 -8.29
C SER A 105 10.65 -5.87 -8.88
N THR A 106 10.37 -5.60 -10.17
CA THR A 106 9.13 -6.06 -10.81
C THR A 106 9.12 -7.56 -11.11
N GLY A 107 10.27 -8.24 -11.05
CA GLY A 107 10.37 -9.70 -11.25
C GLY A 107 9.55 -10.53 -10.26
N ASN A 108 9.14 -9.98 -9.11
CA ASN A 108 8.19 -10.63 -8.20
C ASN A 108 6.71 -10.38 -8.58
N TYR A 109 6.43 -9.35 -9.39
CA TYR A 109 5.09 -8.98 -9.87
C TYR A 109 4.75 -9.65 -11.19
N GLU A 110 5.73 -10.15 -11.94
CA GLU A 110 5.51 -10.97 -13.15
C GLU A 110 4.72 -12.26 -12.88
N ARG A 111 4.65 -12.70 -11.62
CA ARG A 111 3.80 -13.83 -11.18
C ARG A 111 2.36 -13.43 -10.88
N LEU A 112 2.07 -12.14 -10.74
CA LEU A 112 0.69 -11.69 -10.64
C LEU A 112 0.11 -11.74 -12.06
N PRO A 113 -1.02 -12.44 -12.29
CA PRO A 113 -1.66 -12.49 -13.60
C PRO A 113 -2.35 -11.15 -13.91
N LEU A 114 -1.57 -10.06 -13.91
CA LEU A 114 -1.99 -8.73 -14.31
C LEU A 114 -1.96 -8.68 -15.83
N ILE A 115 -3.01 -9.20 -16.44
CA ILE A 115 -3.31 -9.05 -17.86
C ILE A 115 -3.60 -7.59 -18.21
N SER A 116 -3.50 -7.22 -19.48
CA SER A 116 -3.81 -5.86 -19.90
C SER A 116 -5.23 -5.44 -19.47
N GLY A 117 -5.36 -4.22 -18.96
CA GLY A 117 -6.65 -3.71 -18.51
C GLY A 117 -6.55 -2.50 -17.59
N PHE A 118 -7.71 -1.96 -17.24
CA PHE A 118 -7.83 -0.87 -16.28
C PHE A 118 -8.03 -1.44 -14.87
N TYR A 119 -7.22 -1.02 -13.92
CA TYR A 119 -7.22 -1.56 -12.57
C TYR A 119 -7.46 -0.46 -11.54
N LYS A 120 -8.28 -0.78 -10.55
CA LYS A 120 -8.50 0.00 -9.34
C LYS A 120 -7.94 -0.77 -8.16
N PHE A 121 -7.05 -0.14 -7.41
CA PHE A 121 -6.42 -0.70 -6.22
C PHE A 121 -6.94 0.06 -5.01
N GLU A 122 -7.52 -0.67 -4.06
CA GLU A 122 -7.86 -0.16 -2.74
C GLU A 122 -6.93 -0.81 -1.71
N PHE A 123 -6.27 0.00 -0.90
CA PHE A 123 -5.44 -0.45 0.21
C PHE A 123 -5.92 0.18 1.51
N ILE A 124 -6.47 -0.65 2.38
CA ILE A 124 -7.13 -0.23 3.62
C ILE A 124 -6.34 -0.80 4.79
N MET A 125 -5.94 0.05 5.74
CA MET A 125 -5.38 -0.42 7.01
C MET A 125 -6.29 -0.01 8.16
N ARG A 126 -6.56 -0.96 9.06
CA ARG A 126 -7.37 -0.75 10.27
C ARG A 126 -6.64 -1.23 11.51
N ASP A 127 -6.89 -0.55 12.61
CA ASP A 127 -6.47 -1.02 13.92
C ASP A 127 -7.24 -2.29 14.27
N MET A 128 -6.55 -3.37 14.67
CA MET A 128 -7.19 -4.66 14.89
C MET A 128 -8.15 -4.69 16.08
N VAL A 129 -7.94 -3.82 17.07
CA VAL A 129 -8.70 -3.79 18.33
C VAL A 129 -9.87 -2.83 18.21
N THR A 130 -9.60 -1.58 17.86
CA THR A 130 -10.61 -0.51 17.79
C THR A 130 -11.39 -0.51 16.48
N LYS A 131 -10.87 -1.17 15.43
CA LYS A 131 -11.38 -1.14 14.05
C LYS A 131 -11.32 0.24 13.38
N ASP A 132 -10.65 1.20 14.03
CA ASP A 132 -10.43 2.54 13.50
C ASP A 132 -9.68 2.47 12.16
N LEU A 133 -10.13 3.28 11.20
CA LEU A 133 -9.43 3.45 9.93
C LEU A 133 -8.10 4.17 10.17
N LEU A 134 -6.99 3.50 9.84
CA LEU A 134 -5.66 4.07 9.95
C LEU A 134 -5.29 4.79 8.65
N ILE A 135 -5.47 4.12 7.52
CA ILE A 135 -5.23 4.69 6.19
C ILE A 135 -6.18 4.04 5.18
N CYS A 136 -6.50 4.79 4.14
CA CYS A 136 -7.18 4.28 2.95
C CYS A 136 -6.49 4.92 1.75
N VAL A 137 -5.97 4.11 0.83
CA VAL A 137 -5.37 4.55 -0.42
C VAL A 137 -6.17 3.97 -1.56
N TYR A 138 -6.58 4.84 -2.48
CA TYR A 138 -7.19 4.46 -3.73
C TYR A 138 -6.29 4.90 -4.87
N SER A 139 -6.06 4.01 -5.84
CA SER A 139 -5.32 4.34 -7.04
C SER A 139 -5.89 3.60 -8.24
N GLU A 140 -5.85 4.25 -9.39
CA GLU A 140 -6.24 3.65 -10.66
C GLU A 140 -5.02 3.61 -11.58
N ALA A 141 -4.87 2.53 -12.34
CA ALA A 141 -3.80 2.40 -13.31
C ALA A 141 -4.28 1.62 -14.54
N LEU A 142 -3.91 2.11 -15.72
CA LEU A 142 -3.95 1.31 -16.93
C LEU A 142 -2.67 0.46 -16.97
N LEU A 143 -2.82 -0.86 -16.90
CA LEU A 143 -1.70 -1.78 -17.05
C LEU A 143 -1.71 -2.30 -18.49
N ASN A 144 -0.65 -1.96 -19.22
CA ASN A 144 -0.31 -2.52 -20.52
C ASN A 144 1.03 -3.27 -20.34
N PRO A 145 1.01 -4.52 -19.86
CA PRO A 145 2.21 -5.34 -19.65
C PRO A 145 3.08 -5.43 -20.91
#